data_AF-A0A7S3SK46-F1
#
_entry.id   AF-A0A7S3SK46-F1
#
_cell.length_a   1.000
_cell.length_b   1.000
_cell.length_c   1.000
_cell.angle_alpha   90.00
_cell.angle_beta   90.00
_cell.angle_gamma   90.00
#
_symmetry.space_group_name_H-M   'P 1'
#
loop_
_entity.id
_entity.type
_entity.pdbx_description
1 polymer ?
#
loop_
_entity_poly.entity_id
_entity_poly.type
_entity_poly.pdbx_seq_one_letter_code
_entity_poly.pdbx_strand_id
1 'polypeptide(L)'
;FIETMPTQGCQTVAAESAVDVSAGLSFLMSMERLLSPSYATTFSRSSQASGAFRPSFLVPPPPPPAAKAHTTCAMCGVEEQRDARLKKCIRCLSVCYCSKECQALHWKSGHKAVCGKSADQLRASSSEDLARPSVVMSLLAPPEQDGKAIAMMSHTGQGMVSVRLSSTKPPRNIHGDAEFVVKVQVHQQRAAGEPCMVYDEARSFIAYLKLETPGAQSLVNLIEMRGERNGIKGYLAARREGASLRIFHDRLLPAPTW
;
A
#
# COMPACT_ATOMS: atom_id res chain seq x y z
N PHE A 1 15.20 40.64 -13.11
CA PHE A 1 14.59 41.28 -14.29
C PHE A 1 15.02 40.51 -15.52
N ILE A 2 14.08 40.32 -16.46
CA ILE A 2 14.13 39.61 -17.75
C ILE A 2 13.63 38.14 -17.72
N GLU A 3 12.76 37.89 -18.69
CA GLU A 3 11.74 36.86 -18.88
C GLU A 3 12.18 35.62 -19.71
N THR A 4 11.36 34.56 -19.55
CA THR A 4 11.01 33.42 -20.46
C THR A 4 12.09 32.55 -21.16
N MET A 5 12.21 31.30 -20.65
CA MET A 5 12.17 29.93 -21.26
C MET A 5 12.59 29.69 -22.75
N PRO A 6 12.95 28.45 -23.17
CA PRO A 6 13.47 27.27 -22.46
C PRO A 6 14.60 26.55 -23.25
N THR A 7 15.77 26.25 -22.65
CA THR A 7 16.56 25.08 -23.09
C THR A 7 17.45 24.55 -21.97
N GLN A 8 17.06 23.36 -21.52
CA GLN A 8 17.91 22.27 -21.04
C GLN A 8 18.83 22.58 -19.84
N GLY A 9 18.33 22.17 -18.68
CA GLY A 9 19.08 22.13 -17.44
C GLY A 9 20.36 21.31 -17.57
N CYS A 10 21.48 21.92 -17.18
CA CYS A 10 22.73 21.24 -16.92
C CYS A 10 23.29 21.80 -15.60
N GLN A 11 23.53 20.90 -14.64
CA GLN A 11 24.25 21.19 -13.40
C GLN A 11 25.56 20.39 -13.41
N THR A 12 26.62 21.01 -12.90
CA THR A 12 28.00 20.49 -12.88
C THR A 12 28.29 19.80 -11.55
N VAL A 13 29.01 18.67 -11.56
CA VAL A 13 29.58 18.06 -10.33
C VAL A 13 31.03 17.62 -10.59
N ALA A 14 31.91 17.83 -9.61
CA ALA A 14 33.32 17.46 -9.63
C ALA A 14 33.56 16.15 -8.87
N ALA A 15 34.53 15.34 -9.32
CA ALA A 15 35.00 14.14 -8.64
C ALA A 15 36.50 14.27 -8.33
N GLU A 16 36.94 13.72 -7.20
CA GLU A 16 38.27 13.96 -6.63
C GLU A 16 39.38 13.05 -7.20
N SER A 17 39.04 11.98 -7.95
CA SER A 17 40.06 11.14 -8.58
C SER A 17 39.60 10.47 -9.89
N ALA A 18 40.56 10.23 -10.80
CA ALA A 18 40.31 9.57 -12.09
C ALA A 18 39.91 8.09 -11.97
N VAL A 19 40.21 7.46 -10.83
CA VAL A 19 39.92 6.04 -10.55
C VAL A 19 38.42 5.86 -10.33
N ASP A 20 37.79 6.80 -9.62
CA ASP A 20 36.35 6.79 -9.35
C ASP A 20 35.52 6.98 -10.62
N VAL A 21 36.04 7.79 -11.55
CA VAL A 21 35.43 7.98 -12.89
C VAL A 21 35.45 6.68 -13.70
N SER A 22 36.54 5.91 -13.62
CA SER A 22 36.70 4.64 -14.34
C SER A 22 35.80 3.53 -13.78
N ALA A 23 35.71 3.44 -12.44
CA ALA A 23 34.85 2.49 -11.75
C ALA A 23 33.36 2.75 -12.04
N GLY A 24 32.95 4.03 -12.02
CA GLY A 24 31.63 4.43 -12.45
C GLY A 24 31.36 3.99 -13.88
N LEU A 25 32.20 4.39 -14.84
CA LEU A 25 31.98 4.07 -16.26
C LEU A 25 31.81 2.58 -16.54
N SER A 26 32.59 1.74 -15.85
CA SER A 26 32.48 0.28 -15.96
C SER A 26 31.13 -0.25 -15.46
N PHE A 27 30.57 0.38 -14.43
CA PHE A 27 29.24 0.07 -13.92
C PHE A 27 28.13 0.45 -14.92
N LEU A 28 28.22 1.62 -15.59
CA LEU A 28 27.26 2.03 -16.64
C LEU A 28 27.20 1.01 -17.76
N MET A 29 28.38 0.65 -18.28
CA MET A 29 28.50 -0.29 -19.39
C MET A 29 27.94 -1.67 -19.04
N SER A 30 27.97 -2.06 -17.75
CA SER A 30 27.33 -3.30 -17.30
C SER A 30 25.80 -3.20 -17.29
N MET A 31 25.24 -2.03 -16.95
CA MET A 31 23.79 -1.78 -16.93
C MET A 31 23.21 -1.56 -18.32
N GLU A 32 24.04 -1.25 -19.31
CA GLU A 32 23.63 -1.04 -20.70
C GLU A 32 23.00 -2.30 -21.33
N ARG A 33 23.36 -3.50 -20.85
CA ARG A 33 22.72 -4.77 -21.25
C ARG A 33 21.26 -4.88 -20.82
N LEU A 34 20.82 -4.05 -19.88
CA LEU A 34 19.44 -4.01 -19.37
C LEU A 34 18.59 -2.94 -20.06
N LEU A 35 19.21 -2.11 -20.91
CA LEU A 35 18.55 -1.03 -21.63
C LEU A 35 18.16 -1.49 -23.03
N SER A 36 17.00 -1.03 -23.54
CA SER A 36 16.56 -1.29 -24.91
C SER A 36 17.63 -0.81 -25.92
N PRO A 37 17.80 -1.45 -27.10
CA PRO A 37 18.76 -1.01 -28.12
C PRO A 37 18.62 0.46 -28.54
N SER A 38 17.43 1.02 -28.38
CA SER A 38 17.12 2.43 -28.60
C SER A 38 17.74 3.40 -27.58
N TYR A 39 18.32 2.91 -26.48
CA TYR A 39 18.99 3.68 -25.43
C TYR A 39 20.49 3.34 -25.31
N ALA A 40 21.03 2.57 -26.27
CA ALA A 40 22.45 2.28 -26.33
C ALA A 40 23.25 3.58 -26.48
N THR A 41 24.09 3.88 -25.50
CA THR A 41 24.88 5.11 -25.46
C THR A 41 26.20 4.84 -26.17
N THR A 42 26.37 5.37 -27.39
CA THR A 42 27.65 5.27 -28.10
C THR A 42 28.72 6.09 -27.40
N PHE A 43 29.48 5.45 -26.52
CA PHE A 43 30.62 6.09 -25.84
C PHE A 43 31.82 6.16 -26.81
N SER A 44 31.98 7.30 -27.50
CA SER A 44 33.18 7.55 -28.30
C SER A 44 34.34 7.95 -27.39
N ARG A 45 35.43 7.19 -27.44
CA ARG A 45 36.66 7.48 -26.69
C ARG A 45 37.55 8.53 -27.38
N SER A 46 37.09 9.13 -28.47
CA SER A 46 37.80 10.20 -29.17
C SER A 46 36.84 11.18 -29.83
N SER A 47 36.79 12.40 -29.32
CA SER A 47 36.90 13.61 -30.14
C SER A 47 36.98 14.83 -29.24
N GLN A 48 38.05 15.61 -29.41
CA GLN A 48 37.95 17.06 -29.29
C GLN A 48 36.90 17.51 -30.31
N ALA A 49 35.64 17.65 -29.88
CA ALA A 49 34.61 18.32 -30.66
C ALA A 49 33.51 18.79 -29.72
N SER A 50 33.33 20.10 -29.71
CA SER A 50 32.22 20.83 -29.11
C SER A 50 30.88 20.19 -29.47
N GLY A 51 30.10 19.82 -28.45
CA GLY A 51 28.65 19.64 -28.60
C GLY A 51 28.10 18.21 -28.62
N ALA A 52 28.68 17.26 -27.87
CA ALA A 52 28.07 15.92 -27.71
C ALA A 52 27.89 15.52 -26.24
N PHE A 53 26.69 14.97 -25.97
CA PHE A 53 26.15 14.51 -24.69
C PHE A 53 27.05 13.49 -23.95
N ARG A 54 27.02 13.51 -22.60
CA ARG A 54 27.73 12.56 -21.73
C ARG A 54 26.78 12.01 -20.63
N PRO A 55 26.80 10.70 -20.33
CA PRO A 55 25.89 10.07 -19.38
C PRO A 55 26.34 10.20 -17.91
N SER A 56 25.36 10.28 -16.99
CA SER A 56 25.54 10.40 -15.54
C SER A 56 24.59 9.44 -14.79
N PHE A 57 24.99 9.00 -13.60
CA PHE A 57 24.19 8.15 -12.69
C PHE A 57 24.44 8.49 -11.22
N LEU A 58 23.46 8.16 -10.38
CA LEU A 58 23.53 8.35 -8.94
C LEU A 58 23.86 7.00 -8.30
N VAL A 59 24.99 6.94 -7.59
CA VAL A 59 25.33 5.80 -6.71
C VAL A 59 24.81 6.13 -5.31
N PRO A 60 23.89 5.34 -4.74
CA PRO A 60 23.43 5.56 -3.38
C PRO A 60 24.58 5.33 -2.38
N PRO A 61 24.65 6.11 -1.29
CA PRO A 61 25.69 5.93 -0.28
C PRO A 61 25.61 4.55 0.39
N PRO A 62 26.74 3.94 0.78
CA PRO A 62 26.74 2.66 1.48
C PRO A 62 26.03 2.78 2.84
N PRO A 63 25.30 1.75 3.28
CA PRO A 63 24.61 1.77 4.56
C PRO A 63 25.60 1.88 5.73
N PRO A 64 25.28 2.61 6.80
CA PRO A 64 26.15 2.73 7.97
C PRO A 64 26.36 1.38 8.68
N PRO A 65 27.49 1.18 9.38
CA PRO A 65 27.78 -0.05 10.11
C PRO A 65 26.72 -0.31 11.20
N ALA A 66 26.17 -1.52 11.22
CA ALA A 66 25.07 -1.93 12.10
C ALA A 66 25.40 -1.69 13.59
N ALA A 67 24.76 -0.68 14.19
CA ALA A 67 24.79 -0.48 15.64
C ALA A 67 24.21 -1.71 16.35
N LYS A 68 24.79 -2.08 17.50
CA LYS A 68 24.30 -3.19 18.34
C LYS A 68 22.82 -2.94 18.66
N ALA A 69 21.93 -3.77 18.12
CA ALA A 69 20.50 -3.63 18.34
C ALA A 69 20.21 -3.86 19.83
N HIS A 70 19.88 -2.78 20.55
CA HIS A 70 19.33 -2.87 21.89
C HIS A 70 18.02 -3.66 21.79
N THR A 71 17.92 -4.75 22.53
CA THR A 71 16.72 -5.58 22.53
C THR A 71 15.72 -4.90 23.46
N THR A 72 14.57 -4.48 22.92
CA THR A 72 13.53 -3.77 23.67
C THR A 72 12.25 -4.59 23.78
N CYS A 73 11.43 -4.29 24.79
CA CYS A 73 10.13 -4.91 24.96
C CYS A 73 9.19 -4.48 23.84
N ALA A 74 8.61 -5.44 23.12
CA ALA A 74 7.73 -5.18 21.98
C ALA A 74 6.40 -4.48 22.32
N MET A 75 6.06 -4.32 23.61
CA MET A 75 4.83 -3.61 24.04
C MET A 75 5.07 -2.27 24.69
N CYS A 76 5.99 -2.21 25.65
CA CYS A 76 6.22 -0.99 26.43
C CYS A 76 7.52 -0.27 26.07
N GLY A 77 8.33 -0.84 25.16
CA GLY A 77 9.58 -0.22 24.70
C GLY A 77 10.73 -0.25 25.70
N VAL A 78 10.54 -0.83 26.91
CA VAL A 78 11.60 -0.93 27.92
C VAL A 78 12.79 -1.70 27.37
N GLU A 79 13.98 -1.10 27.47
CA GLU A 79 15.23 -1.70 27.05
C GLU A 79 15.67 -2.82 28.01
N GLU A 80 16.37 -3.81 27.47
CA GLU A 80 16.99 -4.84 28.28
C GLU A 80 18.07 -4.25 29.21
N GLN A 81 17.88 -4.40 30.52
CA GLN A 81 18.86 -3.99 31.53
C GLN A 81 19.78 -5.15 31.88
N ARG A 82 21.00 -4.87 32.37
CA ARG A 82 21.98 -5.92 32.75
C ARG A 82 21.41 -6.91 33.77
N ASP A 83 20.57 -6.43 34.69
CA ASP A 83 20.01 -7.20 35.79
C ASP A 83 18.61 -7.79 35.48
N ALA A 84 18.00 -7.39 34.36
CA ALA A 84 16.66 -7.83 33.96
C ALA A 84 16.61 -8.15 32.46
N ARG A 85 16.89 -9.41 32.13
CA ARG A 85 16.82 -9.91 30.75
C ARG A 85 15.39 -9.99 30.24
N LEU A 86 15.18 -9.59 29.00
CA LEU A 86 13.88 -9.70 28.36
C LEU A 86 13.61 -11.15 27.95
N LYS A 87 12.36 -11.58 28.09
CA LYS A 87 11.90 -12.92 27.75
C LYS A 87 11.46 -12.94 26.30
N LYS A 88 12.09 -13.80 25.50
CA LYS A 88 11.69 -14.04 24.10
C LYS A 88 10.35 -14.77 24.04
N CYS A 89 9.57 -14.49 23.00
CA CYS A 89 8.39 -15.30 22.68
C CYS A 89 8.83 -16.74 22.41
N ILE A 90 8.33 -17.70 23.19
CA ILE A 90 8.73 -19.12 23.08
C ILE A 90 8.42 -19.70 21.69
N ARG A 91 7.39 -19.17 21.02
CA ARG A 91 6.93 -19.69 19.72
C ARG A 91 7.73 -19.16 18.54
N CYS A 92 7.96 -17.85 18.46
CA CYS A 92 8.61 -17.24 17.29
C CYS A 92 10.04 -16.76 17.53
N LEU A 93 10.46 -16.63 18.80
CA LEU A 93 11.77 -16.15 19.24
C LEU A 93 12.20 -14.77 18.69
N SER A 94 11.33 -14.09 17.94
CA SER A 94 11.63 -12.86 17.20
C SER A 94 11.36 -11.57 17.96
N VAL A 95 10.55 -11.63 19.02
CA VAL A 95 10.19 -10.47 19.85
C VAL A 95 10.43 -10.79 21.32
N CYS A 96 10.74 -9.74 22.09
CA CYS A 96 11.11 -9.84 23.50
C CYS A 96 10.14 -9.05 24.39
N TYR A 97 9.97 -9.48 25.63
CA TYR A 97 9.04 -8.89 26.60
C TYR A 97 9.67 -8.78 27.98
N CYS A 98 9.40 -7.67 28.69
CA CYS A 98 9.83 -7.51 30.08
C CYS A 98 8.99 -8.35 31.05
N SER A 99 7.72 -8.63 30.72
CA SER A 99 6.80 -9.38 31.57
C SER A 99 5.84 -10.26 30.77
N LYS A 100 5.22 -11.24 31.45
CA LYS A 100 4.14 -12.08 30.87
C LYS A 100 2.92 -11.23 30.49
N GLU A 101 2.67 -10.14 31.22
CA GLU A 101 1.57 -9.21 30.93
C GLU A 101 1.81 -8.47 29.60
N CYS A 102 3.03 -7.98 29.37
CA CYS A 102 3.41 -7.39 28.08
C CYS A 102 3.26 -8.40 26.95
N GLN A 103 3.68 -9.65 27.15
CA GLN A 103 3.45 -10.70 26.15
C GLN A 103 1.96 -10.90 25.87
N ALA A 104 1.11 -10.99 26.89
CA ALA A 104 -0.33 -11.22 26.73
C ALA A 104 -1.05 -10.04 26.05
N LEU A 105 -0.65 -8.81 26.35
CA LEU A 105 -1.17 -7.61 25.69
C LEU A 105 -0.74 -7.59 24.21
N HIS A 106 0.53 -7.88 23.90
CA HIS A 106 1.00 -7.97 22.51
C HIS A 106 0.28 -9.07 21.74
N TRP A 107 0.06 -10.20 22.41
CA TRP A 107 -0.65 -11.33 21.85
C TRP A 107 -2.04 -10.94 21.36
N LYS A 108 -2.78 -10.19 22.19
CA LYS A 108 -4.12 -9.68 21.87
C LYS A 108 -4.11 -8.51 20.88
N SER A 109 -3.08 -7.67 20.89
CA SER A 109 -2.99 -6.50 20.01
C SER A 109 -2.63 -6.83 18.56
N GLY A 110 -2.19 -8.06 18.27
CA GLY A 110 -1.94 -8.51 16.90
C GLY A 110 -0.85 -9.56 16.75
N HIS A 111 0.00 -9.76 17.78
CA HIS A 111 1.12 -10.71 17.65
C HIS A 111 0.67 -12.14 17.36
N LYS A 112 -0.53 -12.55 17.83
CA LYS A 112 -1.11 -13.87 17.50
C LYS A 112 -1.20 -14.13 16.00
N ALA A 113 -1.46 -13.11 15.19
CA ALA A 113 -1.64 -13.25 13.74
C ALA A 113 -0.31 -13.44 12.99
N VAL A 114 0.81 -13.02 13.58
CA VAL A 114 2.14 -13.04 12.96
C VAL A 114 3.10 -14.02 13.62
N CYS A 115 2.80 -14.49 14.84
CA CYS A 115 3.69 -15.32 15.64
C CYS A 115 3.93 -16.70 15.01
N GLY A 116 5.18 -16.96 14.60
CA GLY A 116 5.61 -18.25 14.04
C GLY A 116 5.44 -18.35 12.53
N LYS A 117 5.01 -17.29 11.84
CA LYS A 117 5.09 -17.20 10.39
C LYS A 117 6.53 -16.86 10.00
N SER A 118 7.08 -17.56 9.01
CA SER A 118 8.39 -17.20 8.45
C SER A 118 8.30 -15.85 7.72
N ALA A 119 9.43 -15.15 7.61
CA ALA A 119 9.50 -13.93 6.81
C ALA A 119 9.02 -14.18 5.36
N ASP A 120 9.27 -15.38 4.83
CA ASP A 120 8.79 -15.81 3.52
C ASP A 120 7.28 -16.04 3.46
N GLN A 121 6.64 -16.53 4.53
CA GLN A 121 5.17 -16.66 4.57
C GLN A 121 4.48 -15.29 4.68
N LEU A 122 5.06 -14.34 5.41
CA LEU A 122 4.56 -12.96 5.46
C LEU A 122 4.78 -12.24 4.13
N ARG A 123 5.91 -12.50 3.45
CA ARG A 123 6.20 -11.98 2.12
C ARG A 123 5.37 -12.63 1.01
N ALA A 124 5.08 -13.93 1.11
CA ALA A 124 4.25 -14.66 0.16
C ALA A 124 2.81 -14.14 0.15
N SER A 125 2.25 -13.81 1.33
CA SER A 125 0.95 -13.12 1.37
C SER A 125 0.99 -11.75 0.69
N SER A 126 2.11 -11.02 0.76
CA SER A 126 2.24 -9.74 0.06
C SER A 126 2.55 -9.86 -1.44
N SER A 127 3.19 -10.94 -1.90
CA SER A 127 3.50 -11.14 -3.33
C SER A 127 2.28 -11.60 -4.13
N GLU A 128 1.42 -12.44 -3.54
CA GLU A 128 0.14 -12.83 -4.14
C GLU A 128 -0.78 -11.60 -4.30
N ASP A 129 -0.82 -10.72 -3.30
CA ASP A 129 -1.66 -9.51 -3.35
C ASP A 129 -1.16 -8.42 -4.30
N LEU A 130 0.13 -8.39 -4.65
CA LEU A 130 0.68 -7.51 -5.68
C LEU A 130 0.35 -8.01 -7.09
N ALA A 131 0.15 -9.32 -7.26
CA ALA A 131 -0.22 -9.92 -8.53
C ALA A 131 -1.72 -9.85 -8.82
N ARG A 132 -2.56 -9.75 -7.78
CA ARG A 132 -4.01 -9.70 -7.92
C ARG A 132 -4.47 -8.33 -8.41
N PRO A 133 -5.31 -8.27 -9.47
CA PRO A 133 -5.92 -7.02 -9.88
C PRO A 133 -6.77 -6.46 -8.73
N SER A 134 -6.45 -5.24 -8.29
CA SER A 134 -7.10 -4.60 -7.16
C SER A 134 -7.31 -3.10 -7.40
N VAL A 135 -8.20 -2.51 -6.62
CA VAL A 135 -8.41 -1.07 -6.53
C VAL A 135 -8.23 -0.65 -5.09
N VAL A 136 -7.52 0.44 -4.86
CA VAL A 136 -7.30 1.01 -3.53
C VAL A 136 -8.08 2.30 -3.43
N MET A 137 -8.97 2.39 -2.43
CA MET A 137 -9.77 3.58 -2.16
C MET A 137 -9.56 4.10 -0.74
N SER A 138 -9.74 5.39 -0.54
CA SER A 138 -9.75 5.99 0.80
C SER A 138 -11.06 5.69 1.52
N LEU A 139 -10.99 5.38 2.81
CA LEU A 139 -12.15 5.31 3.70
C LEU A 139 -12.42 6.62 4.44
N LEU A 140 -11.57 7.63 4.22
CA LEU A 140 -11.85 8.99 4.66
C LEU A 140 -12.85 9.62 3.70
N ALA A 141 -13.85 10.27 4.27
CA ALA A 141 -14.82 11.03 3.50
C ALA A 141 -14.16 12.28 2.89
N PRO A 142 -14.64 12.76 1.73
CA PRO A 142 -14.27 14.08 1.24
C PRO A 142 -14.56 15.15 2.31
N PRO A 143 -13.78 16.24 2.39
CA PRO A 143 -14.00 17.30 3.38
C PRO A 143 -15.43 17.86 3.39
N GLU A 144 -16.05 17.94 2.20
CA GLU A 144 -17.45 18.36 2.02
C GLU A 144 -18.49 17.45 2.67
N GLN A 145 -18.10 16.23 3.04
CA GLN A 145 -18.95 15.22 3.66
C GLN A 145 -18.59 14.97 5.12
N ASP A 146 -17.64 15.71 5.69
CA ASP A 146 -17.25 15.59 7.08
C ASP A 146 -18.44 15.84 8.02
N GLY A 147 -18.59 14.98 9.02
CA GLY A 147 -19.67 15.06 10.01
C GLY A 147 -21.06 14.64 9.52
N LYS A 148 -21.25 14.41 8.20
CA LYS A 148 -22.52 13.90 7.66
C LYS A 148 -22.75 12.45 8.08
N ALA A 149 -24.00 12.07 8.28
CA ALA A 149 -24.38 10.68 8.55
C ALA A 149 -25.03 10.06 7.32
N ILE A 150 -24.54 8.90 6.90
CA ILE A 150 -25.23 8.05 5.93
C ILE A 150 -26.18 7.15 6.72
N ALA A 151 -27.47 7.26 6.43
CA ALA A 151 -28.49 6.38 6.99
C ALA A 151 -28.92 5.35 5.93
N MET A 152 -28.91 4.08 6.28
CA MET A 152 -29.36 2.99 5.42
C MET A 152 -30.49 2.22 6.09
N MET A 153 -31.53 1.93 5.32
CA MET A 153 -32.60 1.03 5.75
C MET A 153 -32.11 -0.41 5.65
N SER A 154 -32.31 -1.21 6.70
CA SER A 154 -32.09 -2.64 6.59
C SER A 154 -33.13 -3.27 5.67
N HIS A 155 -32.68 -4.07 4.71
CA HIS A 155 -33.57 -4.85 3.86
C HIS A 155 -34.27 -5.99 4.61
N THR A 156 -33.81 -6.33 5.83
CA THR A 156 -34.43 -7.27 6.77
C THR A 156 -35.44 -6.62 7.73
N GLY A 157 -35.69 -5.31 7.62
CA GLY A 157 -36.63 -4.59 8.49
C GLY A 157 -36.12 -4.30 9.91
N GLN A 158 -34.90 -4.69 10.26
CA GLN A 158 -34.29 -4.50 11.60
C GLN A 158 -33.80 -3.07 11.90
N GLY A 159 -34.47 -2.04 11.37
CA GLY A 159 -34.18 -0.63 11.67
C GLY A 159 -33.15 0.03 10.73
N MET A 160 -32.72 1.22 11.14
CA MET A 160 -31.87 2.12 10.37
C MET A 160 -30.44 2.11 10.92
N VAL A 161 -29.46 1.79 10.07
CA VAL A 161 -28.04 1.91 10.43
C VAL A 161 -27.55 3.27 9.99
N SER A 162 -26.95 4.04 10.91
CA SER A 162 -26.32 5.32 10.60
C SER A 162 -24.81 5.24 10.80
N VAL A 163 -24.07 5.68 9.79
CA VAL A 163 -22.60 5.76 9.83
C VAL A 163 -22.21 7.22 9.66
N ARG A 164 -21.48 7.77 10.63
CA ARG A 164 -20.91 9.13 10.53
C ARG A 164 -19.64 9.10 9.69
N LEU A 165 -19.62 9.96 8.69
CA LEU A 165 -18.49 10.19 7.82
C LEU A 165 -17.48 11.12 8.50
N SER A 166 -16.19 10.83 8.29
CA SER A 166 -15.09 11.66 8.77
C SER A 166 -14.01 11.75 7.71
N SER A 167 -13.50 12.96 7.53
CA SER A 167 -12.39 13.29 6.65
C SER A 167 -11.02 13.08 7.31
N THR A 168 -10.97 12.97 8.64
CA THR A 168 -9.73 12.89 9.42
C THR A 168 -9.50 11.53 10.06
N LYS A 169 -10.56 10.83 10.45
CA LYS A 169 -10.47 9.54 11.15
C LYS A 169 -11.16 8.43 10.36
N PRO A 170 -10.44 7.35 9.98
CA PRO A 170 -11.07 6.26 9.26
C PRO A 170 -12.04 5.49 10.18
N PRO A 171 -13.06 4.84 9.60
CA PRO A 171 -14.01 4.01 10.34
C PRO A 171 -13.28 2.88 11.09
N ARG A 172 -13.83 2.47 12.24
CA ARG A 172 -13.27 1.42 13.08
C ARG A 172 -12.98 0.17 12.25
N ASN A 173 -11.76 -0.34 12.35
CA ASN A 173 -11.39 -1.59 11.70
C ASN A 173 -11.80 -2.77 12.59
N ILE A 174 -12.92 -3.41 12.28
CA ILE A 174 -13.37 -4.64 12.97
C ILE A 174 -12.74 -5.92 12.37
N HIS A 175 -12.18 -5.83 11.16
CA HIS A 175 -11.63 -6.95 10.40
C HIS A 175 -10.12 -7.15 10.62
N GLY A 176 -9.44 -6.15 11.22
CA GLY A 176 -7.98 -6.18 11.39
C GLY A 176 -7.27 -6.21 10.05
N ASP A 177 -6.25 -7.07 9.93
CA ASP A 177 -5.48 -7.27 8.69
C ASP A 177 -6.02 -8.44 7.84
N ALA A 178 -7.16 -9.03 8.22
CA ALA A 178 -7.76 -10.14 7.50
C ALA A 178 -8.45 -9.67 6.22
N GLU A 179 -8.55 -10.56 5.23
CA GLU A 179 -9.48 -10.37 4.12
C GLU A 179 -10.91 -10.60 4.58
N PHE A 180 -11.82 -9.78 4.08
CA PHE A 180 -13.25 -9.86 4.35
C PHE A 180 -14.05 -9.52 3.10
N VAL A 181 -15.35 -9.79 3.13
CA VAL A 181 -16.24 -9.54 1.98
C VAL A 181 -16.79 -8.13 2.06
N VAL A 182 -16.66 -7.40 0.97
CA VAL A 182 -17.37 -6.13 0.75
C VAL A 182 -18.42 -6.29 -0.34
N LYS A 183 -19.54 -5.62 -0.15
CA LYS A 183 -20.53 -5.40 -1.18
C LYS A 183 -20.23 -4.09 -1.87
N VAL A 184 -20.02 -4.16 -3.18
CA VAL A 184 -19.89 -2.99 -4.05
C VAL A 184 -21.20 -2.87 -4.83
N GLN A 185 -21.85 -1.73 -4.67
CA GLN A 185 -23.12 -1.42 -5.32
C GLN A 185 -22.91 -0.31 -6.35
N VAL A 186 -23.19 -0.64 -7.61
CA VAL A 186 -23.12 0.26 -8.76
C VAL A 186 -24.50 0.93 -8.92
N HIS A 187 -24.54 2.23 -9.25
CA HIS A 187 -25.80 2.93 -9.43
C HIS A 187 -26.44 2.59 -10.79
N GLN A 188 -27.72 2.19 -10.79
CA GLN A 188 -28.40 1.61 -11.96
C GLN A 188 -28.78 2.66 -13.03
N GLN A 189 -28.99 3.92 -12.65
CA GLN A 189 -29.28 5.03 -13.58
C GLN A 189 -28.10 5.99 -13.63
N ARG A 190 -27.05 5.63 -14.38
CA ARG A 190 -25.84 6.45 -14.51
C ARG A 190 -26.16 7.88 -14.96
N ALA A 191 -26.13 8.84 -14.05
CA ALA A 191 -25.46 10.09 -14.35
C ALA A 191 -23.95 9.78 -14.40
N ALA A 192 -23.26 10.20 -15.45
CA ALA A 192 -21.82 9.97 -15.57
C ALA A 192 -21.08 10.56 -14.36
N GLY A 193 -20.35 9.73 -13.61
CA GLY A 193 -19.53 10.15 -12.47
C GLY A 193 -20.08 9.84 -11.07
N GLU A 194 -21.24 9.18 -10.94
CA GLU A 194 -21.73 8.79 -9.61
C GLU A 194 -20.88 7.67 -8.98
N PRO A 195 -20.40 7.82 -7.73
CA PRO A 195 -19.52 6.86 -7.10
C PRO A 195 -20.25 5.57 -6.72
N CYS A 196 -19.53 4.45 -6.77
CA CYS A 196 -20.02 3.17 -6.29
C CYS A 196 -20.03 3.14 -4.76
N MET A 197 -21.08 2.58 -4.16
CA MET A 197 -21.16 2.46 -2.70
C MET A 197 -20.53 1.14 -2.24
N VAL A 198 -19.66 1.20 -1.24
CA VAL A 198 -18.91 0.06 -0.71
C VAL A 198 -19.14 -0.06 0.80
N TYR A 199 -19.54 -1.26 1.25
CA TYR A 199 -19.77 -1.55 2.67
C TYR A 199 -19.57 -3.04 2.97
N ASP A 200 -19.34 -3.37 4.23
CA ASP A 200 -19.28 -4.73 4.75
C ASP A 200 -20.63 -5.21 5.32
N GLU A 201 -20.68 -6.48 5.72
CA GLU A 201 -21.84 -7.12 6.36
C GLU A 201 -22.37 -6.34 7.56
N ALA A 202 -21.46 -6.01 8.47
CA ALA A 202 -21.79 -5.32 9.71
C ALA A 202 -22.17 -3.85 9.50
N ARG A 203 -22.04 -3.31 8.27
CA ARG A 203 -22.08 -1.88 7.96
C ARG A 203 -21.19 -1.09 8.94
N SER A 204 -20.04 -1.66 9.28
CA SER A 204 -19.04 -1.03 10.14
C SER A 204 -18.41 0.19 9.48
N PHE A 205 -18.50 0.26 8.15
CA PHE A 205 -18.25 1.43 7.35
C PHE A 205 -19.17 1.48 6.12
N ILE A 206 -19.37 2.68 5.61
CA ILE A 206 -19.94 2.92 4.29
C ILE A 206 -19.03 3.95 3.61
N ALA A 207 -18.55 3.63 2.42
CA ALA A 207 -17.65 4.49 1.67
C ALA A 207 -18.08 4.56 0.19
N TYR A 208 -17.60 5.59 -0.50
CA TYR A 208 -17.90 5.84 -1.91
C TYR A 208 -16.64 5.70 -2.74
N LEU A 209 -16.62 4.72 -3.63
CA LEU A 209 -15.58 4.51 -4.63
C LEU A 209 -15.86 5.40 -5.84
N LYS A 210 -15.01 6.40 -6.04
CA LYS A 210 -15.01 7.27 -7.21
C LYS A 210 -14.57 6.49 -8.47
N LEU A 211 -15.26 6.68 -9.60
CA LEU A 211 -14.93 5.98 -10.85
C LEU A 211 -13.56 6.41 -11.41
N GLU A 212 -13.10 7.60 -11.07
CA GLU A 212 -11.79 8.12 -11.46
C GLU A 212 -10.63 7.42 -10.71
N THR A 213 -10.93 6.65 -9.67
CA THR A 213 -9.92 5.90 -8.93
C THR A 213 -9.26 4.86 -9.86
N PRO A 214 -7.91 4.80 -9.94
CA PRO A 214 -7.22 3.82 -10.78
C PRO A 214 -7.69 2.40 -10.49
N GLY A 215 -8.17 1.69 -11.53
CA GLY A 215 -8.69 0.33 -11.42
C GLY A 215 -10.18 0.22 -11.09
N ALA A 216 -10.87 1.31 -10.73
CA ALA A 216 -12.30 1.28 -10.43
C ALA A 216 -13.14 0.92 -11.67
N GLN A 217 -12.78 1.39 -12.86
CA GLN A 217 -13.52 1.04 -14.08
C GLN A 217 -13.51 -0.47 -14.36
N SER A 218 -12.38 -1.15 -14.13
CA SER A 218 -12.26 -2.60 -14.29
C SER A 218 -13.15 -3.35 -13.30
N LEU A 219 -13.17 -2.90 -12.04
CA LEU A 219 -14.08 -3.42 -11.01
C LEU A 219 -15.55 -3.23 -11.42
N VAL A 220 -15.92 -2.03 -11.85
CA VAL A 220 -17.31 -1.71 -12.26
C VAL A 220 -17.72 -2.57 -13.44
N ASN A 221 -16.89 -2.67 -14.48
CA ASN A 221 -17.16 -3.51 -15.65
C ASN A 221 -17.34 -5.00 -15.25
N LEU A 222 -16.54 -5.51 -14.31
CA LEU A 222 -16.69 -6.86 -13.78
C LEU A 222 -18.05 -7.06 -13.11
N ILE A 223 -18.47 -6.11 -12.28
CA ILE A 223 -19.77 -6.16 -11.59
C ILE A 223 -20.90 -6.03 -12.60
N GLU A 224 -20.83 -5.14 -13.58
CA GLU A 224 -21.89 -4.97 -14.58
C GLU A 224 -22.07 -6.22 -15.45
N MET A 225 -20.98 -6.92 -15.76
CA MET A 225 -20.99 -8.13 -16.58
C MET A 225 -21.42 -9.39 -15.82
N ARG A 226 -21.01 -9.54 -14.55
CA ARG A 226 -21.10 -10.81 -13.80
C ARG A 226 -21.72 -10.68 -12.41
N GLY A 227 -22.04 -9.46 -12.00
CA GLY A 227 -22.63 -9.15 -10.71
C GLY A 227 -24.10 -9.53 -10.62
N GLU A 228 -24.59 -9.58 -9.40
CA GLU A 228 -25.96 -9.97 -9.15
C GLU A 228 -26.97 -8.90 -9.54
N ARG A 229 -28.22 -9.35 -9.68
CA ARG A 229 -29.36 -8.49 -9.96
C ARG A 229 -29.13 -7.69 -11.25
N ASN A 230 -28.62 -8.37 -12.28
CA ASN A 230 -28.21 -7.79 -13.57
C ASN A 230 -27.10 -6.76 -13.43
N GLY A 231 -26.06 -7.09 -12.66
CA GLY A 231 -24.85 -6.27 -12.56
C GLY A 231 -24.95 -5.03 -11.68
N ILE A 232 -25.91 -4.98 -10.77
CA ILE A 232 -26.09 -3.84 -9.83
C ILE A 232 -25.18 -3.99 -8.61
N LYS A 233 -24.82 -5.22 -8.24
CA LYS A 233 -24.02 -5.47 -7.03
C LYS A 233 -23.04 -6.62 -7.22
N GLY A 234 -21.86 -6.47 -6.67
CA GLY A 234 -20.84 -7.52 -6.59
C GLY A 234 -20.33 -7.69 -5.17
N TYR A 235 -19.95 -8.91 -4.85
CA TYR A 235 -19.31 -9.25 -3.58
C TYR A 235 -17.84 -9.58 -3.87
N LEU A 236 -16.92 -8.89 -3.20
CA LEU A 236 -15.50 -8.99 -3.48
C LEU A 236 -14.70 -9.15 -2.18
N ALA A 237 -13.55 -9.80 -2.29
CA ALA A 237 -12.58 -9.83 -1.21
C ALA A 237 -11.94 -8.44 -1.08
N ALA A 238 -11.81 -7.95 0.14
CA ALA A 238 -11.14 -6.70 0.44
C ALA A 238 -10.29 -6.84 1.70
N ARG A 239 -9.29 -5.96 1.82
CA ARG A 239 -8.42 -5.88 2.99
C ARG A 239 -8.21 -4.42 3.38
N ARG A 240 -8.13 -4.17 4.69
CA ARG A 240 -7.81 -2.86 5.24
C ARG A 240 -6.32 -2.57 5.10
N GLU A 241 -6.00 -1.36 4.65
CA GLU A 241 -4.63 -0.83 4.55
C GLU A 241 -4.58 0.52 5.26
N GLY A 242 -4.61 0.50 6.59
CA GLY A 242 -4.70 1.71 7.41
C GLY A 242 -6.00 2.47 7.17
N ALA A 243 -5.90 3.68 6.60
CA ALA A 243 -7.04 4.53 6.22
C ALA A 243 -7.63 4.18 4.84
N SER A 244 -7.00 3.24 4.13
CA SER A 244 -7.44 2.79 2.81
C SER A 244 -8.07 1.41 2.86
N LEU A 245 -8.81 1.09 1.82
CA LEU A 245 -9.38 -0.21 1.54
C LEU A 245 -8.88 -0.68 0.19
N ARG A 246 -8.24 -1.85 0.17
CA ARG A 246 -7.91 -2.56 -1.07
C ARG A 246 -9.04 -3.53 -1.38
N ILE A 247 -9.63 -3.42 -2.56
CA ILE A 247 -10.66 -4.34 -3.06
C ILE A 247 -10.04 -5.13 -4.20
N PHE A 248 -10.01 -6.44 -4.07
CA PHE A 248 -9.52 -7.34 -5.10
C PHE A 248 -10.64 -7.64 -6.10
N HIS A 249 -10.35 -7.44 -7.38
CA HIS A 249 -11.29 -7.65 -8.49
C HIS A 249 -10.85 -8.77 -9.43
N ASP A 250 -10.14 -9.76 -8.89
CA ASP A 250 -9.77 -10.99 -9.58
C ASP A 250 -10.98 -11.90 -9.86
N ARG A 251 -11.97 -11.89 -8.96
CA ARG A 251 -13.22 -12.64 -9.10
C ARG A 251 -14.32 -12.05 -8.25
N LEU A 252 -15.57 -12.33 -8.63
CA LEU A 252 -16.73 -12.11 -7.77
C LEU A 252 -16.92 -13.32 -6.86
N LEU A 253 -17.25 -13.05 -5.60
CA LEU A 253 -17.67 -14.04 -4.61
C LEU A 253 -19.18 -14.28 -4.73
N PRO A 254 -19.66 -15.47 -4.35
CA PRO A 254 -21.10 -15.73 -4.29
C PRO A 254 -21.78 -14.77 -3.30
N ALA A 255 -23.07 -14.47 -3.49
CA ALA A 255 -23.83 -13.74 -2.49
C ALA A 255 -23.68 -14.42 -1.13
N PRO A 256 -23.22 -13.68 -0.11
CA PRO A 256 -23.33 -14.16 1.23
C PRO A 256 -24.80 -14.11 1.67
N THR A 257 -25.14 -14.92 2.67
CA THR A 257 -26.52 -15.22 3.08
C THR A 257 -27.18 -14.13 3.94
N TRP A 258 -26.69 -12.89 3.92
CA TRP A 258 -27.05 -11.82 4.85
C TRP A 258 -27.48 -10.51 4.17
#